data_AF-A0A949WAB6-F1
#
_entry.id   AF-A0A949WAB6-F1
#
_cell.length_a   1.000
_cell.length_b   1.000
_cell.length_c   1.000
_cell.angle_alpha   90.00
_cell.angle_beta   90.00
_cell.angle_gamma   90.00
#
_symmetry.space_group_name_H-M   'P 1'
#
loop_
_entity.id
_entity.type
_entity.pdbx_description
1 polymer ?
#
loop_
_entity_poly.entity_id
_entity_poly.type
_entity_poly.pdbx_seq_one_letter_code
_entity_poly.pdbx_strand_id
1 'polypeptide(L)'
;MRLTTLLLLFLTRSLSAQNAPYDVFPPADPPYYRVRYEASIQPGGLIFPVNYTAWVPPGVKELRGVIVHQHGCGEGSCKSGLTGAYDLHWQALAKKHGCALLAPSYEQPEKADCQMWCDPRNGSGDAFQKCLVDLGAKSGHPELSKVPWALWGHSGGGHWAGGMVLTHPERVAAAWLRSGVPLLTADEKRGTIKTHTIPEAALKVPVMCNPGTKEGVTVKEGRFAGVWPANEAFFTAMRGRGALIGVAVDPLTAHECGNQRYMAIAWLDACLAARLPEKAGNPPRPMPVGNAWLAPLLGTQAVAEEAFTGDVKKAVWLPGAAVAQQWMQYIKDTALPDVTPPPAPSGLRVNGVELSWQAEADLESGLAHFIIERDGRQIATVPEQPKNPFGRPIFQGLQYSDTPNNPLVPMTFTDPKPEAGRKHRYRVIAVNTAGLKSE
;
A
#
# COMPACT_ATOMS: atom_id res chain seq x y z
N MET A 1 -34.40 -59.87 -12.10
CA MET A 1 -33.07 -59.26 -11.89
C MET A 1 -33.14 -57.79 -12.25
N ARG A 2 -33.25 -56.90 -11.26
CA ARG A 2 -33.19 -55.45 -11.48
C ARG A 2 -31.74 -55.01 -11.25
N LEU A 3 -31.10 -54.50 -12.30
CA LEU A 3 -29.77 -53.90 -12.24
C LEU A 3 -29.87 -52.56 -11.51
N THR A 4 -29.24 -52.45 -10.36
CA THR A 4 -29.07 -51.20 -9.61
C THR A 4 -27.79 -50.53 -10.10
N THR A 5 -27.91 -49.49 -10.92
CA THR A 5 -26.77 -48.69 -11.36
C THR A 5 -26.33 -47.78 -10.22
N LEU A 6 -25.18 -48.10 -9.63
CA LEU A 6 -24.54 -47.29 -8.58
C LEU A 6 -23.84 -46.09 -9.25
N LEU A 7 -24.42 -44.90 -9.13
CA LEU A 7 -23.83 -43.66 -9.60
C LEU A 7 -22.82 -43.15 -8.54
N LEU A 8 -21.53 -43.43 -8.74
CA LEU A 8 -20.45 -42.81 -7.95
C LEU A 8 -20.26 -41.35 -8.39
N LEU A 9 -20.75 -40.44 -7.56
CA LEU A 9 -20.41 -39.01 -7.62
C LEU A 9 -18.97 -38.82 -7.11
N PHE A 10 -18.02 -38.69 -8.05
CA PHE A 10 -16.68 -38.18 -7.74
C PHE A 10 -16.77 -36.67 -7.47
N LEU A 11 -16.88 -36.31 -6.19
CA LEU A 11 -16.62 -34.95 -5.70
C LEU A 11 -15.11 -34.70 -5.72
N THR A 12 -14.56 -34.28 -6.85
CA THR A 12 -13.20 -33.71 -6.89
C THR A 12 -13.26 -32.30 -6.30
N ARG A 13 -13.16 -32.20 -4.97
CA ARG A 13 -12.70 -30.96 -4.33
C ARG A 13 -11.20 -30.84 -4.59
N SER A 14 -10.82 -30.27 -5.73
CA SER A 14 -9.48 -29.75 -5.90
C SER A 14 -9.37 -28.46 -5.08
N LEU A 15 -9.17 -28.61 -3.77
CA LEU A 15 -8.50 -27.58 -2.98
C LEU A 15 -7.06 -27.57 -3.47
N SER A 16 -6.80 -26.85 -4.56
CA SER A 16 -5.43 -26.61 -5.00
C SER A 16 -4.77 -25.74 -3.94
N ALA A 17 -3.98 -26.37 -3.07
CA ALA A 17 -3.12 -25.66 -2.15
C ALA A 17 -2.20 -24.73 -2.95
N GLN A 18 -1.89 -23.57 -2.38
CA GLN A 18 -0.92 -22.67 -2.96
C GLN A 18 0.43 -23.39 -3.01
N ASN A 19 1.11 -23.39 -4.16
CA ASN A 19 2.42 -24.01 -4.28
C ASN A 19 3.51 -23.05 -3.79
N ALA A 20 4.64 -23.59 -3.37
CA ALA A 20 5.83 -22.80 -3.10
C ALA A 20 6.16 -21.88 -4.30
N PRO A 21 6.62 -20.64 -4.06
CA PRO A 21 7.00 -20.07 -2.76
C PRO A 21 5.87 -19.27 -2.07
N TYR A 22 4.62 -19.48 -2.47
CA TYR A 22 3.47 -18.75 -1.94
C TYR A 22 2.66 -19.56 -0.93
N ASP A 23 3.14 -20.74 -0.53
CA ASP A 23 2.52 -21.66 0.42
C ASP A 23 2.61 -21.21 1.89
N VAL A 24 3.52 -20.26 2.18
CA VAL A 24 3.69 -19.67 3.52
C VAL A 24 3.11 -18.26 3.56
N PHE A 25 1.90 -18.13 4.14
CA PHE A 25 1.22 -16.85 4.31
C PHE A 25 0.55 -16.73 5.68
N PRO A 26 0.32 -15.50 6.18
CA PRO A 26 -0.40 -15.33 7.43
C PRO A 26 -1.86 -15.80 7.33
N PRO A 27 -2.44 -16.31 8.45
CA PRO A 27 -3.84 -16.70 8.49
C PRO A 27 -4.76 -15.50 8.26
N ALA A 28 -5.81 -15.71 7.48
CA ALA A 28 -6.79 -14.67 7.14
C ALA A 28 -8.13 -14.94 7.84
N ASP A 29 -8.06 -15.15 9.16
CA ASP A 29 -9.22 -15.16 10.06
C ASP A 29 -9.61 -13.71 10.41
N PRO A 30 -10.89 -13.44 10.72
CA PRO A 30 -11.33 -12.09 11.10
C PRO A 30 -10.40 -11.45 12.14
N PRO A 31 -9.98 -10.18 11.95
CA PRO A 31 -10.54 -9.18 11.02
C PRO A 31 -9.97 -9.23 9.58
N TYR A 32 -9.25 -10.29 9.23
CA TYR A 32 -8.71 -10.51 7.90
C TYR A 32 -9.62 -11.45 7.09
N TYR A 33 -9.68 -11.24 5.78
CA TYR A 33 -10.50 -12.00 4.86
C TYR A 33 -9.71 -12.24 3.58
N ARG A 34 -9.68 -13.48 3.12
CA ARG A 34 -9.01 -13.87 1.87
C ARG A 34 -9.97 -14.55 0.90
N VAL A 35 -9.83 -14.22 -0.38
CA VAL A 35 -10.39 -14.95 -1.52
C VAL A 35 -9.28 -15.29 -2.50
N ARG A 36 -9.42 -16.43 -3.18
CA ARG A 36 -8.47 -16.93 -4.18
C ARG A 36 -9.18 -17.10 -5.51
N TYR A 37 -8.51 -16.72 -6.59
CA TYR A 37 -8.91 -17.07 -7.96
C TYR A 37 -7.79 -17.83 -8.65
N GLU A 38 -8.15 -18.90 -9.33
CA GLU A 38 -7.21 -19.65 -10.18
C GLU A 38 -7.02 -18.94 -11.52
N ALA A 39 -5.95 -19.34 -12.23
CA ALA A 39 -5.68 -18.86 -13.59
C ALA A 39 -6.87 -19.12 -14.52
N SER A 40 -7.27 -18.08 -15.25
CA SER A 40 -8.26 -18.18 -16.32
C SER A 40 -7.63 -18.75 -17.59
N ILE A 41 -8.38 -19.65 -18.25
CA ILE A 41 -8.10 -20.11 -19.61
C ILE A 41 -8.88 -19.32 -20.68
N GLN A 42 -9.79 -18.43 -20.25
CA GLN A 42 -10.59 -17.62 -21.16
C GLN A 42 -9.78 -16.43 -21.70
N PRO A 43 -9.92 -16.07 -23.00
CA PRO A 43 -9.30 -14.88 -23.55
C PRO A 43 -9.63 -13.62 -22.75
N GLY A 44 -8.61 -12.82 -22.42
CA GLY A 44 -8.75 -11.60 -21.62
C GLY A 44 -8.91 -11.83 -20.12
N GLY A 45 -9.05 -13.08 -19.66
CA GLY A 45 -9.05 -13.39 -18.24
C GLY A 45 -7.64 -13.35 -17.63
N LEU A 46 -7.58 -13.15 -16.31
CA LEU A 46 -6.31 -13.14 -15.58
C LEU A 46 -5.64 -14.51 -15.63
N ILE A 47 -4.46 -14.59 -16.24
CA ILE A 47 -3.77 -15.86 -16.49
C ILE A 47 -2.89 -16.35 -15.32
N PHE A 48 -2.75 -15.55 -14.27
CA PHE A 48 -2.02 -15.94 -13.07
C PHE A 48 -3.01 -16.14 -11.92
N PRO A 49 -2.87 -17.19 -11.10
CA PRO A 49 -3.62 -17.28 -9.86
C PRO A 49 -3.34 -16.07 -8.98
N VAL A 50 -4.30 -15.72 -8.13
CA VAL A 50 -4.18 -14.55 -7.24
C VAL A 50 -4.88 -14.79 -5.93
N ASN A 51 -4.23 -14.37 -4.85
CA ASN A 51 -4.85 -14.23 -3.53
C ASN A 51 -5.09 -12.75 -3.24
N TYR A 52 -6.33 -12.39 -2.95
CA TYR A 52 -6.67 -11.07 -2.42
C TYR A 52 -6.91 -11.20 -0.92
N THR A 53 -6.11 -10.52 -0.12
CA THR A 53 -6.30 -10.43 1.34
C THR A 53 -6.75 -9.03 1.69
N ALA A 54 -7.82 -8.91 2.48
CA ALA A 54 -8.29 -7.64 3.02
C ALA A 54 -8.31 -7.68 4.55
N TRP A 55 -7.91 -6.58 5.17
CA TRP A 55 -8.17 -6.26 6.56
C TRP A 55 -9.32 -5.27 6.64
N VAL A 56 -10.30 -5.57 7.48
CA VAL A 56 -11.43 -4.67 7.77
C VAL A 56 -11.25 -4.13 9.19
N PRO A 57 -11.28 -2.80 9.42
CA PRO A 57 -11.10 -2.25 10.74
C PRO A 57 -12.10 -2.84 11.75
N PRO A 58 -11.64 -3.43 12.87
CA PRO A 58 -12.56 -4.00 13.85
C PRO A 58 -13.61 -2.99 14.33
N GLY A 59 -14.88 -3.39 14.27
CA GLY A 59 -16.01 -2.58 14.74
C GLY A 59 -16.49 -1.49 13.78
N VAL A 60 -15.88 -1.34 12.59
CA VAL A 60 -16.38 -0.42 11.56
C VAL A 60 -17.81 -0.79 11.17
N LYS A 61 -18.68 0.22 11.05
CA LYS A 61 -20.10 0.01 10.72
C LYS A 61 -20.34 -0.03 9.23
N GLU A 62 -19.71 0.88 8.51
CA GLU A 62 -19.74 0.97 7.06
C GLU A 62 -18.37 1.37 6.54
N LEU A 63 -17.94 0.75 5.45
CA LEU A 63 -16.72 1.14 4.76
C LEU A 63 -16.96 2.35 3.86
N ARG A 64 -16.06 3.33 3.90
CA ARG A 64 -16.08 4.50 3.02
C ARG A 64 -15.17 4.36 1.80
N GLY A 65 -14.26 3.40 1.83
CA GLY A 65 -13.25 3.18 0.80
C GLY A 65 -12.50 1.86 0.97
N VAL A 66 -11.63 1.57 0.02
CA VAL A 66 -10.59 0.53 0.13
C VAL A 66 -9.25 1.13 -0.27
N ILE A 67 -8.23 0.89 0.55
CA ILE A 67 -6.84 1.19 0.24
C ILE A 67 -6.24 -0.09 -0.34
N VAL A 68 -5.70 -0.01 -1.55
CA VAL A 68 -5.07 -1.14 -2.25
C VAL A 68 -3.57 -0.93 -2.23
N HIS A 69 -2.84 -1.90 -1.66
CA HIS A 69 -1.38 -1.91 -1.63
C HIS A 69 -0.85 -2.97 -2.59
N GLN A 70 -0.44 -2.54 -3.77
CA GLN A 70 -0.09 -3.42 -4.89
C GLN A 70 1.43 -3.59 -5.01
N HIS A 71 1.89 -4.85 -4.93
CA HIS A 71 3.30 -5.22 -5.09
C HIS A 71 3.84 -4.99 -6.51
N GLY A 72 5.16 -5.11 -6.68
CA GLY A 72 5.85 -5.04 -7.98
C GLY A 72 5.93 -6.34 -8.77
N CYS A 73 6.61 -6.29 -9.91
CA CYS A 73 6.76 -7.44 -10.82
C CYS A 73 7.69 -8.53 -10.27
N GLY A 74 7.45 -9.76 -10.70
CA GLY A 74 8.30 -10.92 -10.45
C GLY A 74 8.05 -11.59 -9.11
N GLU A 75 8.39 -12.88 -9.03
CA GLU A 75 8.06 -13.77 -7.91
C GLU A 75 8.47 -13.20 -6.53
N GLY A 76 9.67 -12.62 -6.44
CA GLY A 76 10.15 -11.97 -5.22
C GLY A 76 9.23 -10.85 -4.71
N SER A 77 8.80 -9.97 -5.61
CA SER A 77 7.88 -8.87 -5.27
C SER A 77 6.47 -9.38 -5.02
N CYS A 78 6.01 -10.38 -5.77
CA CYS A 78 4.67 -10.94 -5.61
C CYS A 78 4.41 -11.50 -4.20
N LYS A 79 5.43 -12.11 -3.59
CA LYS A 79 5.39 -12.57 -2.19
C LYS A 79 5.18 -11.45 -1.18
N SER A 80 5.65 -10.24 -1.46
CA SER A 80 5.41 -9.09 -0.58
C SER A 80 3.91 -8.80 -0.42
N GLY A 81 3.10 -9.09 -1.43
CA GLY A 81 1.64 -8.98 -1.36
C GLY A 81 0.97 -9.86 -0.30
N LEU A 82 1.60 -10.96 0.13
CA LEU A 82 1.04 -11.88 1.13
C LEU A 82 0.85 -11.22 2.51
N THR A 83 1.66 -10.21 2.82
CA THR A 83 1.66 -9.53 4.13
C THR A 83 1.15 -8.10 4.08
N GLY A 84 0.88 -7.52 2.90
CA GLY A 84 0.50 -6.11 2.76
C GLY A 84 -0.76 -5.72 3.55
N ALA A 85 -1.76 -6.61 3.63
CA ALA A 85 -2.97 -6.37 4.41
C ALA A 85 -2.74 -6.34 5.94
N TYR A 86 -1.59 -6.83 6.41
CA TYR A 86 -1.20 -6.92 7.83
C TYR A 86 -0.27 -5.77 8.25
N ASP A 87 0.01 -4.80 7.38
CA ASP A 87 0.87 -3.66 7.69
C ASP A 87 0.14 -2.68 8.62
N LEU A 88 0.64 -2.56 9.86
CA LEU A 88 0.01 -1.75 10.90
C LEU A 88 -0.06 -0.27 10.54
N HIS A 89 0.91 0.24 9.77
CA HIS A 89 0.96 1.66 9.40
C HIS A 89 -0.08 1.98 8.33
N TRP A 90 -0.19 1.12 7.32
CA TRP A 90 -1.25 1.23 6.32
C TRP A 90 -2.65 0.95 6.91
N GLN A 91 -2.74 0.05 7.91
CA GLN A 91 -3.98 -0.16 8.67
C GLN A 91 -4.39 1.08 9.47
N ALA A 92 -3.44 1.86 10.03
CA ALA A 92 -3.75 3.10 10.72
C ALA A 92 -4.42 4.12 9.78
N LEU A 93 -3.89 4.28 8.56
CA LEU A 93 -4.51 5.11 7.52
C LEU A 93 -5.90 4.60 7.15
N ALA A 94 -6.03 3.29 6.90
CA ALA A 94 -7.30 2.67 6.56
C ALA A 94 -8.35 2.89 7.67
N LYS A 95 -7.97 2.68 8.93
CA LYS A 95 -8.82 2.87 10.10
C LYS A 95 -9.30 4.31 10.23
N LYS A 96 -8.41 5.30 10.12
CA LYS A 96 -8.74 6.73 10.22
C LYS A 96 -9.86 7.12 9.25
N HIS A 97 -9.84 6.55 8.06
CA HIS A 97 -10.79 6.89 7.00
C HIS A 97 -12.01 5.95 6.91
N GLY A 98 -12.08 4.93 7.76
CA GLY A 98 -13.11 3.89 7.66
C GLY A 98 -12.98 3.08 6.36
N CYS A 99 -11.76 2.80 5.93
CA CYS A 99 -11.46 2.00 4.75
C CYS A 99 -11.03 0.58 5.12
N ALA A 100 -11.25 -0.37 4.21
CA ALA A 100 -10.52 -1.63 4.25
C ALA A 100 -9.09 -1.43 3.71
N LEU A 101 -8.15 -2.26 4.13
CA LEU A 101 -6.82 -2.37 3.51
C LEU A 101 -6.74 -3.69 2.75
N LEU A 102 -6.42 -3.65 1.47
CA LEU A 102 -6.40 -4.81 0.58
C LEU A 102 -5.05 -4.95 -0.11
N ALA A 103 -4.49 -6.16 -0.09
CA ALA A 103 -3.27 -6.50 -0.80
C ALA A 103 -3.49 -7.78 -1.64
N PRO A 104 -3.33 -7.70 -2.98
CA PRO A 104 -3.23 -8.88 -3.81
C PRO A 104 -1.83 -9.51 -3.73
N SER A 105 -1.73 -10.79 -4.05
CA SER A 105 -0.49 -11.50 -4.33
C SER A 105 -0.72 -12.37 -5.56
N TYR A 106 -0.20 -11.92 -6.72
CA TYR A 106 -0.29 -12.62 -7.99
C TYR A 106 0.80 -13.70 -8.07
N GLU A 107 0.47 -14.91 -8.52
CA GLU A 107 1.43 -16.00 -8.68
C GLU A 107 2.09 -15.95 -10.06
N GLN A 108 2.72 -14.81 -10.37
CA GLN A 108 3.50 -14.65 -11.59
C GLN A 108 4.77 -15.52 -11.52
N PRO A 109 5.01 -16.44 -12.46
CA PRO A 109 6.28 -17.15 -12.55
C PRO A 109 7.44 -16.19 -12.82
N GLU A 110 8.64 -16.47 -12.31
CA GLU A 110 9.79 -15.56 -12.33
C GLU A 110 10.10 -14.94 -13.71
N LYS A 111 9.96 -15.72 -14.79
CA LYS A 111 10.25 -15.31 -16.18
C LYS A 111 9.02 -14.89 -16.98
N ALA A 112 7.83 -14.96 -16.39
CA ALA A 112 6.60 -14.61 -17.09
C ALA A 112 6.51 -13.08 -17.29
N ASP A 113 5.81 -12.66 -18.34
CA ASP A 113 5.61 -11.24 -18.61
C ASP A 113 4.69 -10.61 -17.55
N CYS A 114 5.22 -9.61 -16.85
CA CYS A 114 4.48 -8.88 -15.82
C CYS A 114 3.26 -8.14 -16.39
N GLN A 115 3.29 -7.75 -17.68
CA GLN A 115 2.17 -7.06 -18.34
C GLN A 115 0.88 -7.88 -18.30
N MET A 116 0.98 -9.20 -18.16
CA MET A 116 -0.18 -10.08 -18.10
C MET A 116 -1.02 -9.93 -16.82
N TRP A 117 -0.54 -9.19 -15.80
CA TRP A 117 -1.37 -8.72 -14.69
C TRP A 117 -1.23 -7.21 -14.43
N CYS A 118 -0.07 -6.61 -14.69
CA CYS A 118 0.14 -5.20 -14.33
C CYS A 118 -0.55 -4.22 -15.28
N ASP A 119 -0.92 -4.66 -16.48
CA ASP A 119 -1.95 -4.00 -17.27
C ASP A 119 -3.34 -4.50 -16.81
N PRO A 120 -4.18 -3.64 -16.19
CA PRO A 120 -5.47 -4.07 -15.66
C PRO A 120 -6.42 -4.64 -16.71
N ARG A 121 -6.21 -4.34 -18.00
CA ARG A 121 -7.01 -4.84 -19.12
C ARG A 121 -6.77 -6.32 -19.42
N ASN A 122 -5.72 -6.92 -18.87
CA ASN A 122 -5.42 -8.36 -18.99
C ASN A 122 -6.08 -9.17 -17.86
N GLY A 123 -7.27 -8.73 -17.42
CA GLY A 123 -8.13 -9.46 -16.48
C GLY A 123 -7.86 -9.19 -15.00
N SER A 124 -6.74 -8.57 -14.62
CA SER A 124 -6.46 -8.25 -13.20
C SER A 124 -7.39 -7.16 -12.65
N GLY A 125 -7.83 -6.21 -13.49
CA GLY A 125 -8.83 -5.20 -13.12
C GLY A 125 -10.20 -5.82 -12.83
N ASP A 126 -10.64 -6.76 -13.67
CA ASP A 126 -11.90 -7.50 -13.49
C ASP A 126 -11.84 -8.43 -12.27
N ALA A 127 -10.72 -9.14 -12.09
CA ALA A 127 -10.49 -10.00 -10.93
C ALA A 127 -10.51 -9.19 -9.62
N PHE A 128 -9.89 -8.00 -9.62
CA PHE A 128 -9.95 -7.09 -8.47
C PHE A 128 -11.38 -6.64 -8.17
N GLN A 129 -12.16 -6.21 -9.17
CA GLN A 129 -13.55 -5.80 -8.92
C GLN A 129 -14.41 -6.97 -8.40
N LYS A 130 -14.20 -8.18 -8.94
CA LYS A 130 -14.84 -9.39 -8.42
C LYS A 130 -14.44 -9.66 -6.97
N CYS A 131 -13.17 -9.45 -6.61
CA CYS A 131 -12.68 -9.66 -5.25
C CYS A 131 -13.39 -8.76 -4.23
N LEU A 132 -13.69 -7.51 -4.60
CA LEU A 132 -14.39 -6.58 -3.71
C LEU A 132 -15.82 -7.05 -3.40
N VAL A 133 -16.49 -7.70 -4.36
CA VAL A 133 -17.82 -8.31 -4.16
C VAL A 133 -17.72 -9.49 -3.19
N ASP A 134 -16.81 -10.44 -3.48
CA ASP A 134 -16.68 -11.67 -2.70
C ASP A 134 -16.19 -11.38 -1.27
N LEU A 135 -15.20 -10.48 -1.12
CA LEU A 135 -14.71 -10.04 0.19
C LEU A 135 -15.78 -9.25 0.95
N GLY A 136 -16.57 -8.43 0.26
CA GLY A 136 -17.68 -7.70 0.88
C GLY A 136 -18.71 -8.66 1.48
N ALA A 137 -19.09 -9.69 0.72
CA ALA A 137 -19.96 -10.76 1.24
C ALA A 137 -19.31 -11.52 2.42
N LYS A 138 -18.02 -11.88 2.31
CA LYS A 138 -17.31 -12.66 3.35
C LYS A 138 -17.12 -11.89 4.66
N SER A 139 -16.92 -10.58 4.58
CA SER A 139 -16.67 -9.70 5.73
C SER A 139 -17.92 -9.10 6.35
N GLY A 140 -19.07 -9.22 5.69
CA GLY A 140 -20.30 -8.55 6.11
C GLY A 140 -20.39 -7.09 5.68
N HIS A 141 -19.52 -6.64 4.76
CA HIS A 141 -19.45 -5.30 4.21
C HIS A 141 -19.74 -5.29 2.70
N PRO A 142 -20.98 -5.56 2.24
CA PRO A 142 -21.32 -5.63 0.81
C PRO A 142 -21.06 -4.31 0.06
N GLU A 143 -21.01 -3.19 0.77
CA GLU A 143 -20.63 -1.88 0.22
C GLU A 143 -19.22 -1.85 -0.36
N LEU A 144 -18.33 -2.77 0.03
CA LEU A 144 -16.95 -2.87 -0.48
C LEU A 144 -16.89 -2.91 -2.02
N SER A 145 -17.90 -3.50 -2.66
CA SER A 145 -18.01 -3.55 -4.13
C SER A 145 -18.21 -2.18 -4.81
N LYS A 146 -18.69 -1.18 -4.06
CA LYS A 146 -19.09 0.15 -4.57
C LYS A 146 -18.21 1.28 -4.09
N VAL A 147 -17.55 1.12 -2.93
CA VAL A 147 -16.75 2.19 -2.35
C VAL A 147 -15.58 2.60 -3.26
N PRO A 148 -15.09 3.85 -3.12
CA PRO A 148 -13.88 4.34 -3.76
C PRO A 148 -12.59 3.60 -3.42
N TRP A 149 -11.58 3.77 -4.27
CA TRP A 149 -10.27 3.14 -4.14
C TRP A 149 -9.18 4.19 -3.92
N ALA A 150 -8.36 4.04 -2.89
CA ALA A 150 -7.04 4.65 -2.81
C ALA A 150 -6.01 3.62 -3.26
N LEU A 151 -5.18 3.96 -4.23
CA LEU A 151 -4.26 3.00 -4.84
C LEU A 151 -2.83 3.38 -4.50
N TRP A 152 -2.07 2.44 -3.97
CA TRP A 152 -0.62 2.50 -3.92
C TRP A 152 -0.08 1.33 -4.73
N GLY A 153 0.95 1.57 -5.54
CA GLY A 153 1.57 0.50 -6.30
C GLY A 153 3.04 0.72 -6.58
N HIS A 154 3.82 -0.35 -6.46
CA HIS A 154 5.26 -0.35 -6.73
C HIS A 154 5.59 -1.00 -8.08
N SER A 155 6.39 -0.37 -8.93
CA SER A 155 6.90 -0.93 -10.19
C SER A 155 5.76 -1.38 -11.12
N GLY A 156 5.59 -2.68 -11.37
CA GLY A 156 4.37 -3.22 -12.01
C GLY A 156 3.08 -2.80 -11.31
N GLY A 157 3.08 -2.74 -9.98
CA GLY A 157 1.95 -2.20 -9.22
C GLY A 157 1.66 -0.73 -9.50
N GLY A 158 2.69 0.07 -9.79
CA GLY A 158 2.50 1.46 -10.22
C GLY A 158 1.89 1.55 -11.61
N HIS A 159 2.29 0.66 -12.54
CA HIS A 159 1.60 0.51 -13.82
C HIS A 159 0.13 0.14 -13.63
N TRP A 160 -0.16 -0.83 -12.75
CA TRP A 160 -1.53 -1.26 -12.47
C TRP A 160 -2.36 -0.15 -11.85
N ALA A 161 -1.86 0.50 -10.79
CA ALA A 161 -2.56 1.59 -10.10
C ALA A 161 -2.84 2.77 -11.05
N GLY A 162 -1.86 3.17 -11.86
CA GLY A 162 -2.05 4.19 -12.88
C GLY A 162 -3.02 3.74 -13.97
N GLY A 163 -2.97 2.48 -14.39
CA GLY A 163 -3.88 1.90 -15.37
C GLY A 163 -5.32 1.97 -14.89
N MET A 164 -5.55 1.63 -13.61
CA MET A 164 -6.85 1.74 -12.95
C MET A 164 -7.34 3.18 -12.87
N VAL A 165 -6.45 4.18 -12.70
CA VAL A 165 -6.83 5.61 -12.81
C VAL A 165 -7.34 5.93 -14.21
N LEU A 166 -6.70 5.39 -15.24
CA LEU A 166 -7.06 5.67 -16.64
C LEU A 166 -8.29 4.91 -17.13
N THR A 167 -8.62 3.75 -16.53
CA THR A 167 -9.77 2.93 -16.95
C THR A 167 -10.99 3.06 -16.04
N HIS A 168 -10.81 3.45 -14.78
CA HIS A 168 -11.89 3.61 -13.78
C HIS A 168 -11.74 4.90 -12.93
N PRO A 169 -11.52 6.08 -13.54
CA PRO A 169 -11.26 7.31 -12.80
C PRO A 169 -12.36 7.69 -11.80
N GLU A 170 -13.61 7.31 -12.08
CA GLU A 170 -14.78 7.53 -11.22
C GLU A 170 -14.75 6.71 -9.92
N ARG A 171 -13.95 5.65 -9.86
CA ARG A 171 -13.77 4.82 -8.66
C ARG A 171 -12.55 5.23 -7.83
N VAL A 172 -11.59 5.96 -8.40
CA VAL A 172 -10.31 6.24 -7.74
C VAL A 172 -10.34 7.57 -6.98
N ALA A 173 -10.13 7.49 -5.66
CA ALA A 173 -9.96 8.64 -4.78
C ALA A 173 -8.55 9.25 -4.87
N ALA A 174 -7.50 8.44 -5.02
CA ALA A 174 -6.14 8.90 -5.24
C ALA A 174 -5.23 7.74 -5.67
N ALA A 175 -4.11 8.04 -6.33
CA ALA A 175 -3.12 7.04 -6.68
C ALA A 175 -1.66 7.49 -6.42
N TRP A 176 -0.89 6.64 -5.75
CA TRP A 176 0.55 6.79 -5.56
C TRP A 176 1.31 5.74 -6.38
N LEU A 177 2.09 6.21 -7.34
CA LEU A 177 2.75 5.40 -8.36
C LEU A 177 4.25 5.34 -8.06
N ARG A 178 4.67 4.36 -7.26
CA ARG A 178 6.07 4.15 -6.88
C ARG A 178 6.79 3.44 -8.02
N SER A 179 7.72 4.13 -8.69
CA SER A 179 8.63 3.56 -9.70
C SER A 179 7.96 2.84 -10.89
N GLY A 180 6.73 3.21 -11.27
CA GLY A 180 6.06 2.65 -12.45
C GLY A 180 4.79 3.39 -12.82
N VAL A 181 4.54 3.56 -14.13
CA VAL A 181 3.42 4.31 -14.69
C VAL A 181 2.94 3.68 -16.01
N PRO A 182 1.66 3.78 -16.38
CA PRO A 182 1.18 3.33 -17.68
C PRO A 182 1.90 3.99 -18.85
N LEU A 183 2.03 3.25 -19.95
CA LEU A 183 2.53 3.81 -21.20
C LEU A 183 1.41 4.58 -21.92
N LEU A 184 1.68 5.82 -22.33
CA LEU A 184 0.71 6.68 -23.03
C LEU A 184 1.00 6.83 -24.53
N THR A 185 2.28 6.70 -24.92
CA THR A 185 2.74 6.79 -26.30
C THR A 185 3.50 5.52 -26.65
N ALA A 186 3.33 5.02 -27.86
CA ALA A 186 4.00 3.79 -28.29
C ALA A 186 5.53 3.95 -28.18
N ASP A 187 6.18 2.91 -27.67
CA ASP A 187 7.63 2.81 -27.59
C ASP A 187 8.03 1.53 -28.34
N GLU A 188 8.74 1.67 -29.45
CA GLU A 188 9.18 0.55 -30.28
C GLU A 188 10.04 -0.45 -29.49
N LYS A 189 10.78 0.03 -28.46
CA LYS A 189 11.59 -0.84 -27.58
C LYS A 189 10.73 -1.64 -26.59
N ARG A 190 9.46 -1.26 -26.42
CA ARG A 190 8.47 -1.89 -25.53
C ARG A 190 7.22 -2.30 -26.31
N GLY A 191 7.39 -2.82 -27.53
CA GLY A 191 6.30 -3.12 -28.46
C GLY A 191 5.21 -4.09 -27.95
N THR A 192 5.41 -4.79 -26.84
CA THR A 192 4.40 -5.63 -26.18
C THR A 192 3.48 -4.86 -25.22
N ILE A 193 3.87 -3.66 -24.78
CA ILE A 193 3.10 -2.83 -23.85
C ILE A 193 2.12 -1.98 -24.64
N LYS A 194 0.83 -2.16 -24.37
CA LYS A 194 -0.25 -1.39 -25.01
C LYS A 194 -0.39 -0.02 -24.37
N THR A 195 -0.54 1.01 -25.19
CA THR A 195 -0.77 2.37 -24.70
C THR A 195 -2.15 2.52 -24.05
N HIS A 196 -2.24 3.47 -23.11
CA HIS A 196 -3.49 3.96 -22.57
C HIS A 196 -3.82 5.34 -23.13
N THR A 197 -5.11 5.64 -23.23
CA THR A 197 -5.62 6.99 -23.43
C THR A 197 -5.87 7.67 -22.09
N ILE A 198 -5.68 8.98 -22.00
CA ILE A 198 -6.06 9.75 -20.81
C ILE A 198 -7.50 10.29 -20.99
N PRO A 199 -8.51 9.75 -20.29
CA PRO A 199 -9.85 10.32 -20.29
C PRO A 199 -9.91 11.61 -19.44
N GLU A 200 -10.84 12.50 -19.75
CA GLU A 200 -11.03 13.77 -19.01
C GLU A 200 -11.26 13.56 -17.51
N ALA A 201 -11.99 12.51 -17.14
CA ALA A 201 -12.26 12.18 -15.74
C ALA A 201 -10.97 11.85 -14.96
N ALA A 202 -9.95 11.25 -15.61
CA ALA A 202 -8.67 10.92 -14.96
C ALA A 202 -7.87 12.18 -14.59
N LEU A 203 -8.08 13.30 -15.29
CA LEU A 203 -7.41 14.57 -14.97
C LEU A 203 -7.85 15.13 -13.59
N LYS A 204 -9.01 14.67 -13.07
CA LYS A 204 -9.55 15.10 -11.78
C LYS A 204 -9.14 14.20 -10.61
N VAL A 205 -8.41 13.11 -10.88
CA VAL A 205 -7.90 12.19 -9.86
C VAL A 205 -6.52 12.68 -9.41
N PRO A 206 -6.28 12.91 -8.10
CA PRO A 206 -4.95 13.15 -7.57
C PRO A 206 -4.03 11.95 -7.84
N VAL A 207 -2.87 12.21 -8.44
CA VAL A 207 -1.84 11.21 -8.73
C VAL A 207 -0.46 11.71 -8.26
N MET A 208 0.33 10.85 -7.64
CA MET A 208 1.73 11.13 -7.34
C MET A 208 2.64 10.11 -8.04
N CYS A 209 3.57 10.59 -8.87
CA CYS A 209 4.68 9.79 -9.37
C CYS A 209 5.84 9.84 -8.37
N ASN A 210 6.31 8.69 -7.89
CA ASN A 210 7.36 8.60 -6.88
C ASN A 210 8.48 7.65 -7.32
N PRO A 211 9.43 8.10 -8.16
CA PRO A 211 10.64 7.33 -8.45
C PRO A 211 11.72 7.56 -7.38
N GLY A 212 12.64 6.62 -7.24
CA GLY A 212 13.92 6.84 -6.59
C GLY A 212 14.89 7.62 -7.47
N THR A 213 15.77 8.40 -6.85
CA THR A 213 16.68 9.27 -7.59
C THR A 213 17.62 8.47 -8.51
N LYS A 214 18.02 7.26 -8.13
CA LYS A 214 18.92 6.42 -8.94
C LYS A 214 18.22 5.71 -10.10
N GLU A 215 16.94 5.98 -10.33
CA GLU A 215 16.15 5.35 -11.39
C GLU A 215 16.06 6.22 -12.66
N GLY A 216 17.18 6.85 -13.06
CA GLY A 216 17.20 7.76 -14.21
C GLY A 216 17.14 9.24 -13.86
N VAL A 217 16.97 9.63 -12.59
CA VAL A 217 17.04 11.06 -12.19
C VAL A 217 18.50 11.48 -12.05
N THR A 218 19.29 10.77 -11.24
CA THR A 218 20.73 11.02 -11.01
C THR A 218 21.64 9.96 -11.62
N VAL A 219 21.21 8.70 -11.67
CA VAL A 219 21.94 7.61 -12.35
C VAL A 219 21.24 7.32 -13.67
N LYS A 220 21.91 7.56 -14.81
CA LYS A 220 21.31 7.56 -16.15
C LYS A 220 21.48 6.24 -16.90
N GLU A 221 22.18 5.28 -16.31
CA GLU A 221 22.47 3.97 -16.89
C GLU A 221 22.00 2.82 -15.97
N GLY A 222 21.99 1.61 -16.52
CA GLY A 222 21.64 0.39 -15.79
C GLY A 222 20.17 0.03 -15.82
N ARG A 223 19.81 -1.03 -15.07
CA ARG A 223 18.52 -1.71 -15.18
C ARG A 223 17.30 -0.79 -15.01
N PHE A 224 17.38 0.20 -14.12
CA PHE A 224 16.25 1.06 -13.75
C PHE A 224 16.34 2.49 -14.30
N ALA A 225 17.32 2.83 -15.13
CA ALA A 225 17.48 4.19 -15.66
C ALA A 225 16.32 4.67 -16.55
N GLY A 226 15.54 3.72 -17.09
CA GLY A 226 14.36 4.02 -17.91
C GLY A 226 13.09 4.36 -17.11
N VAL A 227 13.13 4.36 -15.77
CA VAL A 227 11.96 4.64 -14.93
C VAL A 227 11.65 6.14 -14.92
N TRP A 228 12.64 7.01 -14.68
CA TRP A 228 12.44 8.46 -14.70
C TRP A 228 11.92 8.97 -16.05
N PRO A 229 12.55 8.66 -17.21
CA PRO A 229 12.01 9.11 -18.50
C PRO A 229 10.56 8.70 -18.75
N ALA A 230 10.16 7.49 -18.31
CA ALA A 230 8.78 7.04 -18.42
C ALA A 230 7.83 7.84 -17.50
N ASN A 231 8.24 8.10 -16.25
CA ASN A 231 7.48 8.92 -15.30
C ASN A 231 7.36 10.38 -15.77
N GLU A 232 8.44 10.96 -16.31
CA GLU A 232 8.47 12.32 -16.85
C GLU A 232 7.53 12.47 -18.05
N ALA A 233 7.54 11.50 -18.97
CA ALA A 233 6.61 11.47 -20.10
C ALA A 233 5.15 11.36 -19.64
N PHE A 234 4.86 10.47 -18.68
CA PHE A 234 3.52 10.32 -18.10
C PHE A 234 3.05 11.60 -17.40
N PHE A 235 3.90 12.17 -16.53
CA PHE A 235 3.66 13.42 -15.83
C PHE A 235 3.37 14.55 -16.81
N THR A 236 4.22 14.73 -17.82
CA THR A 236 4.09 15.82 -18.80
C THR A 236 2.78 15.71 -19.59
N ALA A 237 2.41 14.50 -20.03
CA ALA A 237 1.17 14.27 -20.77
C ALA A 237 -0.08 14.55 -19.92
N MET A 238 -0.07 14.13 -18.65
CA MET A 238 -1.17 14.39 -17.71
C MET A 238 -1.24 15.87 -17.32
N ARG A 239 -0.13 16.43 -16.83
CA ARG A 239 -0.08 17.81 -16.32
C ARG A 239 -0.28 18.86 -17.41
N GLY A 240 0.19 18.58 -18.63
CA GLY A 240 -0.05 19.43 -19.81
C GLY A 240 -1.55 19.63 -20.12
N ARG A 241 -2.39 18.69 -19.68
CA ARG A 241 -3.86 18.75 -19.77
C ARG A 241 -4.54 19.24 -18.48
N GLY A 242 -3.77 19.73 -17.52
CA GLY A 242 -4.27 20.24 -16.24
C GLY A 242 -4.60 19.17 -15.21
N ALA A 243 -4.03 17.97 -15.32
CA ALA A 243 -4.23 16.91 -14.33
C ALA A 243 -3.72 17.31 -12.93
N LEU A 244 -4.37 16.78 -11.89
CA LEU A 244 -3.93 16.87 -10.49
C LEU A 244 -2.79 15.88 -10.22
N ILE A 245 -1.62 16.13 -10.81
CA ILE A 245 -0.48 15.21 -10.75
C ILE A 245 0.77 15.88 -10.20
N GLY A 246 1.48 15.17 -9.33
CA GLY A 246 2.77 15.59 -8.77
C GLY A 246 3.90 14.60 -9.03
N VAL A 247 5.12 15.03 -8.72
CA VAL A 247 6.33 14.20 -8.69
C VAL A 247 7.00 14.38 -7.34
N ALA A 248 7.32 13.27 -6.66
CA ALA A 248 8.10 13.26 -5.42
C ALA A 248 9.27 12.29 -5.62
N VAL A 249 10.47 12.79 -5.91
CA VAL A 249 11.65 11.93 -6.07
C VAL A 249 12.17 11.54 -4.70
N ASP A 250 12.37 10.24 -4.45
CA ASP A 250 13.05 9.77 -3.24
C ASP A 250 14.57 9.99 -3.41
N PRO A 251 15.20 10.87 -2.59
CA PRO A 251 16.60 11.22 -2.76
C PRO A 251 17.56 10.12 -2.31
N LEU A 252 17.09 9.09 -1.60
CA LEU A 252 17.97 8.10 -0.96
C LEU A 252 17.94 6.73 -1.64
N THR A 253 16.99 6.48 -2.54
CA THR A 253 16.76 5.14 -3.09
C THR A 253 17.11 4.99 -4.56
N ALA A 254 17.28 3.73 -4.95
CA ALA A 254 16.99 3.25 -6.28
C ALA A 254 15.53 2.75 -6.34
N HIS A 255 15.32 1.50 -6.77
CA HIS A 255 14.01 0.92 -7.04
C HIS A 255 13.34 0.33 -5.78
N GLU A 256 14.07 0.06 -4.70
CA GLU A 256 13.51 -0.27 -3.38
C GLU A 256 12.66 0.88 -2.83
N CYS A 257 11.68 0.61 -1.95
CA CYS A 257 10.69 1.63 -1.54
C CYS A 257 11.17 2.69 -0.53
N GLY A 258 12.30 2.53 0.15
CA GLY A 258 12.81 3.60 1.01
C GLY A 258 11.90 3.96 2.18
N ASN A 259 11.97 5.24 2.55
CA ASN A 259 11.09 5.91 3.50
C ASN A 259 9.82 6.51 2.85
N GLN A 260 9.48 6.11 1.61
CA GLN A 260 8.37 6.73 0.86
C GLN A 260 7.03 6.68 1.57
N ARG A 261 6.79 5.65 2.40
CA ARG A 261 5.53 5.45 3.10
C ARG A 261 5.12 6.65 3.94
N TYR A 262 6.07 7.35 4.55
CA TYR A 262 5.77 8.52 5.39
C TYR A 262 5.16 9.66 4.57
N MET A 263 5.60 9.83 3.32
CA MET A 263 5.02 10.81 2.40
C MET A 263 3.76 10.26 1.73
N ALA A 264 3.75 9.00 1.31
CA ALA A 264 2.61 8.37 0.64
C ALA A 264 1.38 8.32 1.54
N ILE A 265 1.53 7.91 2.79
CA ILE A 265 0.45 7.85 3.78
C ILE A 265 -0.07 9.25 4.10
N ALA A 266 0.81 10.22 4.34
CA ALA A 266 0.39 11.60 4.62
C ALA A 266 -0.32 12.25 3.41
N TRP A 267 0.15 12.00 2.20
CA TRP A 267 -0.48 12.51 0.98
C TRP A 267 -1.83 11.82 0.70
N LEU A 268 -1.92 10.50 0.88
CA LEU A 268 -3.17 9.75 0.75
C LEU A 268 -4.17 10.15 1.85
N ASP A 269 -3.73 10.40 3.07
CA ASP A 269 -4.56 10.92 4.16
C ASP A 269 -5.27 12.22 3.76
N ALA A 270 -4.52 13.19 3.24
CA ALA A 270 -5.07 14.44 2.75
C ALA A 270 -6.04 14.25 1.57
N CYS A 271 -5.71 13.38 0.62
CA CYS A 271 -6.58 13.12 -0.53
C CYS A 271 -7.86 12.38 -0.13
N LEU A 272 -7.78 11.41 0.79
CA LEU A 272 -8.92 10.66 1.29
C LEU A 272 -9.83 11.54 2.14
N ALA A 273 -9.27 12.40 2.99
CA ALA A 273 -10.05 13.39 3.76
C ALA A 273 -10.87 14.30 2.82
N ALA A 274 -10.28 14.72 1.70
CA ALA A 274 -10.95 15.54 0.71
C ALA A 274 -11.98 14.75 -0.12
N ARG A 275 -11.64 13.55 -0.58
CA ARG A 275 -12.38 12.87 -1.66
C ARG A 275 -13.25 11.70 -1.23
N LEU A 276 -13.07 11.09 -0.06
CA LEU A 276 -13.99 10.02 0.35
C LEU A 276 -15.40 10.57 0.57
N PRO A 277 -16.44 9.84 0.14
CA PRO A 277 -17.82 10.29 0.28
C PRO A 277 -18.23 10.31 1.75
N GLU A 278 -19.16 11.19 2.10
CA GLU A 278 -19.75 11.22 3.45
C GLU A 278 -20.64 10.01 3.73
N LYS A 279 -21.32 9.50 2.71
CA LYS A 279 -22.14 8.28 2.77
C LYS A 279 -21.43 7.14 2.04
N ALA A 280 -21.36 5.96 2.66
CA ALA A 280 -20.77 4.77 2.06
C ALA A 280 -21.43 4.42 0.72
N GLY A 281 -20.63 3.90 -0.21
CA GLY A 281 -21.10 3.47 -1.54
C GLY A 281 -21.31 4.58 -2.58
N ASN A 282 -21.20 5.85 -2.20
CA ASN A 282 -21.19 6.98 -3.15
C ASN A 282 -19.84 7.10 -3.89
N PRO A 283 -19.79 7.75 -5.07
CA PRO A 283 -18.53 8.03 -5.75
C PRO A 283 -17.65 9.02 -4.97
N PRO A 284 -16.35 9.10 -5.27
CA PRO A 284 -15.46 10.07 -4.65
C PRO A 284 -15.93 11.51 -4.92
N ARG A 285 -15.80 12.39 -3.92
CA ARG A 285 -16.05 13.83 -4.07
C ARG A 285 -15.02 14.45 -5.03
N PRO A 286 -15.37 15.56 -5.71
CA PRO A 286 -14.40 16.36 -6.45
C PRO A 286 -13.24 16.80 -5.54
N MET A 287 -12.02 16.82 -6.07
CA MET A 287 -10.88 17.34 -5.34
C MET A 287 -10.96 18.87 -5.27
N PRO A 288 -10.84 19.49 -4.08
CA PRO A 288 -10.66 20.94 -3.98
C PRO A 288 -9.36 21.37 -4.67
N VAL A 289 -9.44 22.40 -5.52
CA VAL A 289 -8.27 22.91 -6.26
C VAL A 289 -7.83 24.31 -5.83
N GLY A 290 -8.67 25.06 -5.09
CA GLY A 290 -8.40 26.47 -4.78
C GLY A 290 -7.27 26.74 -3.78
N ASN A 291 -6.72 25.72 -3.12
CA ASN A 291 -5.63 25.86 -2.15
C ASN A 291 -4.37 25.09 -2.58
N ALA A 292 -4.23 24.84 -3.89
CA ALA A 292 -3.12 24.06 -4.40
C ALA A 292 -1.77 24.76 -4.20
N TRP A 293 -0.74 23.95 -4.07
CA TRP A 293 0.65 24.38 -4.07
C TRP A 293 1.35 23.80 -5.29
N LEU A 294 2.23 24.60 -5.87
CA LEU A 294 2.96 24.27 -7.09
C LEU A 294 4.46 24.34 -6.87
N ALA A 295 5.19 23.42 -7.49
CA ALA A 295 6.64 23.45 -7.56
C ALA A 295 7.11 23.23 -9.01
N PRO A 296 8.27 23.78 -9.42
CA PRO A 296 8.90 23.37 -10.68
C PRO A 296 9.17 21.86 -10.69
N LEU A 297 9.08 21.21 -11.84
CA LEU A 297 9.45 19.81 -11.98
C LEU A 297 10.93 19.61 -11.56
N LEU A 298 11.18 18.66 -10.66
CA LEU A 298 12.47 18.44 -9.99
C LEU A 298 12.99 19.63 -9.17
N GLY A 299 12.17 20.66 -8.94
CA GLY A 299 12.46 21.74 -8.01
C GLY A 299 12.37 21.28 -6.56
N THR A 300 12.90 22.11 -5.64
CA THR A 300 12.94 21.80 -4.20
C THR A 300 11.98 22.64 -3.37
N GLN A 301 11.34 23.63 -3.97
CA GLN A 301 10.48 24.57 -3.29
C GLN A 301 9.09 24.59 -3.94
N ALA A 302 8.08 24.37 -3.12
CA ALA A 302 6.69 24.60 -3.47
C ALA A 302 6.22 25.95 -2.91
N VAL A 303 5.34 26.62 -3.64
CA VAL A 303 4.65 27.84 -3.22
C VAL A 303 3.16 27.69 -3.47
N ALA A 304 2.33 28.54 -2.84
CA ALA A 304 0.92 28.62 -3.19
C ALA A 304 0.75 28.90 -4.69
N GLU A 305 -0.27 28.33 -5.33
CA GLU A 305 -0.50 28.48 -6.77
C GLU A 305 -0.52 29.95 -7.24
N GLU A 306 -1.11 30.84 -6.45
CA GLU A 306 -1.16 32.30 -6.70
C GLU A 306 0.22 32.97 -6.73
N ALA A 307 1.20 32.41 -6.01
CA ALA A 307 2.57 32.91 -5.95
C ALA A 307 3.50 32.21 -6.95
N PHE A 308 3.00 31.23 -7.71
CA PHE A 308 3.79 30.48 -8.66
C PHE A 308 3.98 31.26 -9.96
N THR A 309 5.22 31.59 -10.30
CA THR A 309 5.56 32.39 -11.49
C THR A 309 5.91 31.55 -12.73
N GLY A 310 5.93 30.22 -12.60
CA GLY A 310 6.22 29.29 -13.70
C GLY A 310 4.99 28.86 -14.48
N ASP A 311 5.21 27.99 -15.48
CA ASP A 311 4.11 27.38 -16.24
C ASP A 311 3.38 26.33 -15.40
N VAL A 312 2.15 26.66 -14.97
CA VAL A 312 1.30 25.77 -14.15
C VAL A 312 1.06 24.40 -14.82
N LYS A 313 1.09 24.31 -16.15
CA LYS A 313 0.90 23.05 -16.91
C LYS A 313 2.16 22.17 -16.93
N LYS A 314 3.25 22.62 -16.35
CA LYS A 314 4.51 21.87 -16.16
C LYS A 314 4.88 21.70 -14.68
N ALA A 315 4.11 22.30 -13.79
CA ALA A 315 4.38 22.30 -12.35
C ALA A 315 3.88 21.03 -11.67
N VAL A 316 4.63 20.57 -10.67
CA VAL A 316 4.19 19.57 -9.70
C VAL A 316 2.99 20.14 -8.92
N TRP A 317 1.88 19.42 -8.90
CA TRP A 317 0.69 19.80 -8.14
C TRP A 317 0.65 19.12 -6.76
N LEU A 318 0.34 19.88 -5.72
CA LEU A 318 0.22 19.41 -4.34
C LEU A 318 -1.10 19.92 -3.74
N PRO A 319 -1.85 19.09 -2.98
CA PRO A 319 -3.22 19.37 -2.57
C PRO A 319 -3.38 20.44 -1.48
N GLY A 320 -2.29 21.00 -0.95
CA GLY A 320 -2.34 22.02 0.09
C GLY A 320 -1.00 22.30 0.75
N ALA A 321 -0.95 23.35 1.57
CA ALA A 321 0.26 23.84 2.23
C ALA A 321 0.92 22.76 3.11
N ALA A 322 0.16 22.07 3.95
CA ALA A 322 0.71 21.04 4.85
C ALA A 322 1.42 19.92 4.09
N VAL A 323 0.77 19.40 3.04
CA VAL A 323 1.35 18.37 2.16
C VAL A 323 2.55 18.92 1.39
N ALA A 324 2.53 20.19 0.99
CA ALA A 324 3.67 20.80 0.32
C ALA A 324 4.90 20.94 1.22
N GLN A 325 4.71 21.27 2.50
CA GLN A 325 5.81 21.29 3.48
C GLN A 325 6.39 19.89 3.70
N GLN A 326 5.53 18.87 3.86
CA GLN A 326 5.97 17.48 3.96
C GLN A 326 6.69 17.01 2.69
N TRP A 327 6.21 17.39 1.51
CA TRP A 327 6.84 17.09 0.23
C TRP A 327 8.24 17.70 0.13
N MET A 328 8.41 18.97 0.49
CA MET A 328 9.73 19.64 0.48
C MET A 328 10.72 18.95 1.43
N GLN A 329 10.27 18.50 2.61
CA GLN A 329 11.10 17.70 3.52
C GLN A 329 11.40 16.31 2.93
N TYR A 330 10.40 15.65 2.35
CA TYR A 330 10.55 14.32 1.76
C TYR A 330 11.64 14.27 0.69
N ILE A 331 11.56 15.16 -0.30
CA ILE A 331 12.47 15.16 -1.45
C ILE A 331 13.89 15.62 -1.08
N LYS A 332 14.05 16.23 0.11
CA LYS A 332 15.35 16.65 0.63
C LYS A 332 16.10 15.47 1.25
N ASP A 333 15.47 14.75 2.16
CA ASP A 333 16.16 13.71 2.96
C ASP A 333 15.24 12.58 3.48
N THR A 334 13.96 12.57 3.10
CA THR A 334 12.93 11.62 3.58
C THR A 334 12.63 11.67 5.09
N ALA A 335 13.22 12.62 5.83
CA ALA A 335 13.11 12.74 7.27
C ALA A 335 11.85 13.52 7.69
N LEU A 336 10.67 13.03 7.30
CA LEU A 336 9.41 13.63 7.75
C LEU A 336 9.33 13.62 9.28
N PRO A 337 9.09 14.79 9.91
CA PRO A 337 8.98 14.89 11.35
C PRO A 337 7.63 14.35 11.82
N ASP A 338 7.61 13.90 13.07
CA ASP A 338 6.41 13.54 13.79
C ASP A 338 6.57 14.01 15.24
N VAL A 339 5.49 14.58 15.77
CA VAL A 339 5.40 15.20 17.09
C VAL A 339 4.28 14.58 17.94
N THR A 340 3.59 13.56 17.44
CA THR A 340 2.51 12.86 18.14
C THR A 340 2.99 11.48 18.63
N PRO A 341 2.70 11.10 19.89
CA PRO A 341 3.07 9.79 20.40
C PRO A 341 2.18 8.70 19.76
N PRO A 342 2.71 7.46 19.60
CA PRO A 342 1.92 6.34 19.11
C PRO A 342 0.79 5.97 20.10
N PRO A 343 -0.30 5.33 19.61
CA PRO A 343 -1.31 4.75 20.48
C PRO A 343 -0.71 3.74 21.47
N ALA A 344 -1.21 3.76 22.71
CA ALA A 344 -0.78 2.81 23.74
C ALA A 344 -1.16 1.37 23.37
N PRO A 345 -0.25 0.38 23.59
CA PRO A 345 -0.60 -1.04 23.48
C PRO A 345 -1.79 -1.40 24.37
N SER A 346 -2.60 -2.35 23.92
CA SER A 346 -3.80 -2.78 24.63
C SER A 346 -3.84 -4.30 24.79
N GLY A 347 -4.75 -4.76 25.66
CA GLY A 347 -5.00 -6.20 25.84
C GLY A 347 -3.79 -6.99 26.36
N LEU A 348 -2.91 -6.37 27.17
CA LEU A 348 -1.77 -7.07 27.76
C LEU A 348 -2.24 -8.27 28.60
N ARG A 349 -1.81 -9.46 28.21
CA ARG A 349 -2.01 -10.72 28.93
C ARG A 349 -0.67 -11.25 29.39
N VAL A 350 -0.63 -11.71 30.64
CA VAL A 350 0.56 -12.29 31.28
C VAL A 350 0.22 -13.71 31.70
N ASN A 351 0.91 -14.69 31.14
CA ASN A 351 0.79 -16.11 31.48
C ASN A 351 2.14 -16.63 32.00
N GLY A 352 2.30 -16.65 33.32
CA GLY A 352 3.61 -16.91 33.93
C GLY A 352 4.63 -15.84 33.52
N VAL A 353 5.55 -16.21 32.64
CA VAL A 353 6.61 -15.33 32.10
C VAL A 353 6.31 -14.82 30.69
N GLU A 354 5.24 -15.29 30.06
CA GLU A 354 4.89 -14.93 28.69
C GLU A 354 3.92 -13.75 28.67
N LEU A 355 4.27 -12.72 27.92
CA LEU A 355 3.49 -11.54 27.67
C LEU A 355 2.99 -11.56 26.23
N SER A 356 1.73 -11.17 26.03
CA SER A 356 1.16 -10.90 24.71
C SER A 356 0.29 -9.65 24.76
N TRP A 357 0.28 -8.87 23.69
CA TRP A 357 -0.49 -7.63 23.60
C TRP A 357 -0.97 -7.39 22.16
N GLN A 358 -1.75 -6.33 21.99
CA GLN A 358 -2.15 -5.78 20.70
C GLN A 358 -1.67 -4.33 20.61
N ALA A 359 -1.43 -3.84 19.41
CA ALA A 359 -1.05 -2.46 19.18
C ALA A 359 -1.49 -1.99 17.80
N GLU A 360 -1.64 -0.68 17.67
CA GLU A 360 -1.81 0.02 16.41
C GLU A 360 -0.55 0.85 16.14
N ALA A 361 -0.30 1.16 14.88
CA ALA A 361 0.79 2.06 14.54
C ALA A 361 0.34 3.52 14.64
N ASP A 362 1.30 4.39 14.92
CA ASP A 362 1.15 5.83 14.70
C ASP A 362 0.94 6.12 13.22
N LEU A 363 0.04 7.07 12.88
CA LEU A 363 -0.30 7.36 11.49
C LEU A 363 0.83 8.12 10.79
N GLU A 364 1.51 9.00 11.50
CA GLU A 364 2.51 9.92 10.98
C GLU A 364 3.84 9.20 10.73
N SER A 365 4.28 8.38 11.68
CA SER A 365 5.60 7.76 11.66
C SER A 365 5.62 6.25 11.95
N GLY A 366 4.48 5.58 12.07
CA GLY A 366 4.42 4.13 12.20
C GLY A 366 4.90 3.62 13.57
N LEU A 367 5.20 2.33 13.66
CA LEU A 367 5.65 1.69 14.91
C LEU A 367 7.09 1.19 14.77
N ALA A 368 8.00 1.69 15.60
CA ALA A 368 9.40 1.29 15.61
C ALA A 368 9.64 0.02 16.43
N HIS A 369 9.22 0.04 17.69
CA HIS A 369 9.42 -1.07 18.63
C HIS A 369 8.54 -0.88 19.87
N PHE A 370 8.58 -1.85 20.78
CA PHE A 370 8.00 -1.77 22.11
C PHE A 370 9.10 -1.75 23.17
N ILE A 371 8.86 -1.02 24.26
CA ILE A 371 9.62 -1.12 25.51
C ILE A 371 8.83 -2.00 26.47
N ILE A 372 9.48 -2.99 27.07
CA ILE A 372 8.89 -3.85 28.10
C ILE A 372 9.42 -3.41 29.46
N GLU A 373 8.51 -3.05 30.36
CA GLU A 373 8.84 -2.73 31.74
C GLU A 373 8.32 -3.79 32.71
N ARG A 374 9.11 -4.07 33.73
CA ARG A 374 8.75 -4.87 34.90
C ARG A 374 8.99 -4.05 36.16
N ASP A 375 7.94 -3.90 36.97
CA ASP A 375 7.96 -3.15 38.22
C ASP A 375 8.53 -1.72 38.05
N GLY A 376 8.20 -1.06 36.92
CA GLY A 376 8.63 0.29 36.59
C GLY A 376 10.06 0.40 36.04
N ARG A 377 10.73 -0.72 35.73
CA ARG A 377 12.05 -0.73 35.10
C ARG A 377 11.98 -1.39 33.73
N GLN A 378 12.58 -0.76 32.73
CA GLN A 378 12.75 -1.37 31.42
C GLN A 378 13.61 -2.63 31.53
N ILE A 379 13.12 -3.74 30.99
CA ILE A 379 13.82 -5.04 30.93
C ILE A 379 14.17 -5.46 29.51
N ALA A 380 13.47 -4.96 28.49
CA ALA A 380 13.73 -5.30 27.09
C ALA A 380 13.15 -4.27 26.11
N THR A 381 13.54 -4.40 24.85
CA THR A 381 12.84 -3.85 23.68
C THR A 381 12.39 -4.98 22.76
N VAL A 382 11.27 -4.81 22.06
CA VAL A 382 10.75 -5.79 21.09
C VAL A 382 10.50 -5.11 19.74
N PRO A 383 11.22 -5.48 18.67
CA PRO A 383 12.38 -6.38 18.69
C PRO A 383 13.57 -5.79 19.44
N GLU A 384 14.50 -6.64 19.89
CA GLU A 384 15.70 -6.21 20.64
C GLU A 384 16.59 -5.30 19.78
N GLN A 385 16.76 -5.65 18.50
CA GLN A 385 17.50 -4.86 17.52
C GLN A 385 16.63 -4.61 16.27
N PRO A 386 15.80 -3.55 16.26
CA PRO A 386 15.05 -3.18 15.08
C PRO A 386 16.00 -2.89 13.92
N LYS A 387 15.83 -3.59 12.79
CA LYS A 387 16.62 -3.38 11.57
C LYS A 387 15.68 -3.29 10.37
N ASN A 388 15.95 -2.36 9.47
CA ASN A 388 15.28 -2.25 8.19
C ASN A 388 16.30 -1.84 7.13
N PRO A 389 16.60 -2.68 6.13
CA PRO A 389 17.56 -2.32 5.09
C PRO A 389 17.05 -1.24 4.13
N PHE A 390 15.75 -0.92 4.17
CA PHE A 390 15.11 -0.01 3.22
C PHE A 390 14.72 1.34 3.83
N GLY A 391 15.07 1.64 5.09
CA GLY A 391 14.67 2.92 5.69
C GLY A 391 14.74 2.92 7.21
N ARG A 392 13.89 3.71 7.86
CA ARG A 392 13.78 3.72 9.32
C ARG A 392 13.45 2.32 9.84
N PRO A 393 14.08 1.86 10.94
CA PRO A 393 13.69 0.60 11.57
C PRO A 393 12.23 0.65 12.03
N ILE A 394 11.44 -0.34 11.61
CA ILE A 394 10.05 -0.52 12.04
C ILE A 394 9.84 -1.90 12.63
N PHE A 395 8.86 -2.03 13.52
CA PHE A 395 8.57 -3.24 14.28
C PHE A 395 8.41 -4.45 13.36
N GLN A 396 7.61 -4.29 12.29
CA GLN A 396 7.31 -5.36 11.34
C GLN A 396 8.41 -5.64 10.31
N GLY A 397 9.48 -4.84 10.29
CA GLY A 397 10.44 -4.76 9.19
C GLY A 397 9.77 -4.41 7.86
N LEU A 398 10.56 -4.27 6.79
CA LEU A 398 10.03 -4.08 5.44
C LEU A 398 10.68 -5.01 4.42
N GLN A 399 9.85 -5.49 3.51
CA GLN A 399 10.25 -6.07 2.23
C GLN A 399 10.47 -4.97 1.19
N TYR A 400 11.03 -5.38 0.05
CA TYR A 400 11.39 -4.51 -1.07
C TYR A 400 10.21 -3.66 -1.61
N SER A 401 8.98 -4.20 -1.56
CA SER A 401 7.76 -3.53 -2.02
C SER A 401 6.92 -2.96 -0.87
N ASP A 402 7.54 -2.44 0.19
CA ASP A 402 6.86 -1.69 1.27
C ASP A 402 5.80 -2.51 2.04
N THR A 403 6.04 -3.79 2.31
CA THR A 403 5.17 -4.62 3.15
C THR A 403 5.92 -5.27 4.31
N PRO A 404 5.24 -5.70 5.39
CA PRO A 404 5.85 -6.40 6.52
C PRO A 404 6.65 -7.63 6.10
N ASN A 405 7.67 -7.98 6.87
CA ASN A 405 8.37 -9.24 6.68
C ASN A 405 7.43 -10.46 6.81
N ASN A 406 7.80 -11.56 6.15
CA ASN A 406 7.12 -12.85 6.26
C ASN A 406 8.14 -13.90 6.77
N PRO A 407 7.92 -14.57 7.92
CA PRO A 407 6.74 -14.47 8.80
C PRO A 407 6.60 -13.11 9.50
N LEU A 408 5.35 -12.78 9.89
CA LEU A 408 5.05 -11.58 10.67
C LEU A 408 5.67 -11.70 12.07
N VAL A 409 6.25 -10.61 12.57
CA VAL A 409 6.74 -10.52 13.96
C VAL A 409 5.55 -10.57 14.94
N PRO A 410 5.62 -11.40 16.00
CA PRO A 410 4.56 -11.46 17.00
C PRO A 410 4.69 -10.32 18.02
N MET A 411 3.55 -9.86 18.55
CA MET A 411 3.48 -8.95 19.70
C MET A 411 3.53 -9.75 21.02
N THR A 412 4.66 -10.43 21.23
CA THR A 412 4.90 -11.27 22.40
C THR A 412 6.30 -11.04 22.98
N PHE A 413 6.46 -11.37 24.26
CA PHE A 413 7.73 -11.32 24.95
C PHE A 413 7.76 -12.35 26.08
N THR A 414 8.89 -13.03 26.26
CA THR A 414 9.10 -13.94 27.39
C THR A 414 10.10 -13.31 28.34
N ASP A 415 9.70 -13.05 29.59
CA ASP A 415 10.61 -12.54 30.62
C ASP A 415 11.66 -13.62 30.96
N PRO A 416 12.95 -13.38 30.67
CA PRO A 416 13.98 -14.40 30.86
C PRO A 416 14.36 -14.60 32.33
N LYS A 417 14.04 -13.65 33.22
CA LYS A 417 14.53 -13.65 34.61
C LYS A 417 13.51 -13.04 35.58
N PRO A 418 12.29 -13.59 35.70
CA PRO A 418 11.34 -13.17 36.75
C PRO A 418 11.93 -13.47 38.13
N GLU A 419 11.64 -12.64 39.13
CA GLU A 419 11.93 -12.96 40.52
C GLU A 419 10.98 -14.06 41.00
N ALA A 420 11.54 -15.21 41.37
CA ALA A 420 10.77 -16.37 41.81
C ALA A 420 9.92 -16.03 43.04
N GLY A 421 8.65 -16.46 43.02
CA GLY A 421 7.70 -16.23 44.12
C GLY A 421 7.16 -14.80 44.22
N ARG A 422 7.57 -13.88 43.33
CA ARG A 422 7.05 -12.50 43.29
C ARG A 422 6.05 -12.33 42.15
N LYS A 423 4.96 -11.63 42.43
CA LYS A 423 4.04 -11.14 41.39
C LYS A 423 4.59 -9.84 40.81
N HIS A 424 4.87 -9.84 39.51
CA HIS A 424 5.37 -8.67 38.80
C HIS A 424 4.25 -7.86 38.15
N ARG A 425 4.44 -6.55 38.08
CA ARG A 425 3.63 -5.66 37.25
C ARG A 425 4.37 -5.39 35.94
N TYR A 426 3.77 -5.78 34.83
CA TYR A 426 4.30 -5.50 33.51
C TYR A 426 3.61 -4.31 32.85
N ARG A 427 4.36 -3.63 32.00
CA ARG A 427 3.85 -2.59 31.10
C ARG A 427 4.53 -2.74 29.74
N VAL A 428 3.78 -2.51 28.67
CA VAL A 428 4.29 -2.45 27.30
C VAL A 428 4.05 -1.03 26.79
N ILE A 429 5.09 -0.40 26.28
CA ILE A 429 5.06 0.98 25.76
C ILE A 429 5.41 0.93 24.28
N ALA A 430 4.56 1.49 23.42
CA ALA A 430 4.86 1.61 22.00
C ALA A 430 5.80 2.79 21.75
N VAL A 431 6.71 2.65 20.78
CA VAL A 431 7.60 3.72 20.33
C VAL A 431 7.49 3.86 18.82
N ASN A 432 7.22 5.07 18.33
CA ASN A 432 7.12 5.34 16.89
C ASN A 432 8.50 5.60 16.26
N THR A 433 8.59 5.80 14.94
CA THR A 433 9.89 5.96 14.28
C THR A 433 10.54 7.33 14.47
N ALA A 434 9.82 8.29 15.07
CA ALA A 434 10.36 9.54 15.58
C ALA A 434 10.88 9.43 17.03
N GLY A 435 10.72 8.28 17.69
CA GLY A 435 11.21 8.03 19.05
C GLY A 435 10.27 8.46 20.18
N LEU A 436 9.03 8.85 19.85
CA LEU A 436 8.02 9.21 20.84
C LEU A 436 7.38 7.96 21.44
N LYS A 437 7.09 8.02 22.74
CA LYS A 437 6.57 6.89 23.53
C LYS A 437 5.08 7.07 23.78
N SER A 438 4.32 5.98 23.72
CA SER A 438 2.93 5.98 24.17
C SER A 438 2.82 6.25 25.67
N GLU A 439 1.75 6.92 26.09
CA GLU A 439 1.51 7.27 27.50
C GLU A 439 1.19 6.12 28.44
#